data_AF-A0A3M9ZIM7-F1
#
_entry.id   AF-A0A3M9ZIM7-F1
#
_cell.length_a   1.000
_cell.length_b   1.000
_cell.length_c   1.000
_cell.angle_alpha   90.00
_cell.angle_beta   90.00
_cell.angle_gamma   90.00
#
_symmetry.space_group_name_H-M   'P 1'
#
loop_
_entity.id
_entity.type
_entity.pdbx_description
1 polymer ?
#
loop_
_entity_poly.entity_id
_entity_poly.type
_entity_poly.pdbx_seq_one_letter_code
_entity_poly.pdbx_strand_id
1 'polypeptide(L)'
;MACISRGAGKAIYLSPLRALASEKRAEFGELAGGGVGGVRPTVAVSTGDYDAREAALEAADIIVLTNERMDSLMRHRPAWMSRVGLVISDE
;
A
#
# COMPACT_ATOMS: atom_id res chain seq x y z
N MET A 1 4.84 -9.41 8.11
CA MET A 1 6.13 -8.82 7.67
C MET A 1 7.04 -9.75 6.86
N ALA A 2 6.90 -11.08 6.92
CA ALA A 2 7.75 -11.99 6.14
C ALA A 2 7.68 -11.80 4.60
N CYS A 3 6.54 -11.30 4.08
CA CYS A 3 6.34 -11.00 2.66
C CYS A 3 7.28 -9.89 2.15
N ILE A 4 7.36 -8.78 2.91
CA ILE A 4 8.20 -7.62 2.57
C ILE A 4 9.67 -7.90 2.89
N SER A 5 9.96 -8.51 4.05
CA SER A 5 11.36 -8.78 4.45
C SER A 5 12.06 -9.84 3.59
N ARG A 6 11.31 -10.63 2.80
CA ARG A 6 11.83 -11.56 1.78
C ARG A 6 11.84 -10.98 0.36
N GLY A 7 11.44 -9.72 0.19
CA GLY A 7 11.51 -8.99 -1.09
C GLY A 7 10.56 -9.48 -2.19
N ALA A 8 9.57 -10.33 -1.86
CA ALA A 8 8.81 -11.07 -2.87
C ALA A 8 7.36 -10.61 -3.05
N GLY A 9 6.84 -9.70 -2.21
CA GLY A 9 5.45 -9.28 -2.35
C GLY A 9 5.11 -7.93 -1.73
N LYS A 10 3.92 -7.46 -2.11
CA LYS A 10 3.35 -6.18 -1.71
C LYS A 10 2.37 -6.36 -0.56
N ALA A 11 2.25 -5.35 0.27
CA ALA A 11 1.22 -5.25 1.29
C ALA A 11 0.23 -4.14 0.93
N ILE A 12 -1.07 -4.43 1.06
CA ILE A 12 -2.13 -3.44 0.96
C ILE A 12 -2.69 -3.17 2.35
N TYR A 13 -2.86 -1.89 2.69
CA TYR A 13 -3.62 -1.44 3.84
C TYR A 13 -4.89 -0.75 3.37
N LEU A 14 -6.05 -1.28 3.73
CA LEU A 14 -7.35 -0.70 3.42
C LEU A 14 -7.80 0.15 4.59
N SER A 15 -8.18 1.40 4.31
CA SER A 15 -8.71 2.33 5.30
C SER A 15 -10.10 2.81 4.87
N PRO A 16 -11.09 2.84 5.78
CA PRO A 16 -12.47 3.21 5.46
C PRO A 16 -12.61 4.71 5.19
N LEU A 17 -11.76 5.53 5.80
CA LEU A 17 -11.80 6.98 5.67
C LEU A 17 -10.52 7.52 5.03
N ARG A 18 -10.68 8.44 4.09
CA ARG A 18 -9.55 9.10 3.39
C ARG A 18 -8.58 9.80 4.33
N ALA A 19 -9.12 10.42 5.40
CA ALA A 19 -8.32 11.09 6.42
C ALA A 19 -7.37 10.11 7.12
N LEU A 20 -7.89 8.96 7.54
CA LEU A 20 -7.11 7.89 8.17
C LEU A 20 -6.08 7.29 7.21
N ALA A 21 -6.43 7.12 5.93
CA ALA A 21 -5.47 6.66 4.92
C ALA A 21 -4.28 7.62 4.77
N SER A 22 -4.53 8.93 4.85
CA SER A 22 -3.48 9.95 4.73
C SER A 22 -2.57 9.96 5.96
N GLU A 23 -3.15 9.80 7.15
CA GLU A 23 -2.42 9.64 8.41
C GLU A 23 -1.54 8.38 8.39
N LYS A 24 -2.11 7.23 7.98
CA LYS A 24 -1.38 5.96 7.86
C LYS A 24 -0.24 6.02 6.86
N ARG A 25 -0.39 6.78 5.77
CA ARG A 25 0.70 7.02 4.83
C ARG A 25 1.89 7.74 5.48
N ALA A 26 1.64 8.72 6.36
CA ALA A 26 2.71 9.39 7.10
C ALA A 26 3.38 8.44 8.09
N GLU A 27 2.58 7.72 8.88
CA GLU A 27 3.06 6.74 9.86
C GLU A 27 3.92 5.64 9.21
N PHE A 28 3.45 5.06 8.10
CA PHE A 28 4.23 4.06 7.36
C PHE A 28 5.46 4.65 6.70
N GLY A 29 5.44 5.92 6.28
CA GLY A 29 6.61 6.62 5.76
C GLY A 29 7.70 6.77 6.82
N GLU A 30 7.33 7.12 8.05
CA GLU A 30 8.27 7.23 9.17
C GLU A 30 8.83 5.86 9.56
N LEU A 31 7.98 4.84 9.69
CA LEU A 31 8.40 3.47 9.98
C LEU A 31 9.33 2.91 8.89
N ALA A 32 9.00 3.14 7.63
CA ALA A 32 9.85 2.79 6.49
C ALA A 32 11.21 3.50 6.53
N GLY A 33 11.21 4.79 6.90
CA GLY A 33 12.41 5.61 7.10
C GLY A 33 13.30 5.10 8.24
N GLY A 34 12.73 4.48 9.26
CA GLY A 34 13.47 3.82 10.35
C GLY A 34 14.18 2.53 9.93
N GLY A 35 13.78 1.93 8.81
CA GLY A 35 14.25 0.62 8.38
C GLY A 35 13.58 -0.50 9.17
N VAL A 36 12.99 -1.45 8.46
CA VAL A 36 12.17 -2.52 9.02
C VAL A 36 12.80 -3.85 8.66
N GLY A 37 13.37 -4.57 9.65
CA GLY A 37 13.98 -5.88 9.40
C GLY A 37 15.14 -5.86 8.40
N GLY A 38 15.89 -4.75 8.34
CA GLY A 38 17.02 -4.56 7.42
C GLY A 38 16.67 -4.04 6.02
N VAL A 39 15.38 -3.80 5.73
CA VAL A 39 14.92 -3.21 4.46
C VAL A 39 14.24 -1.85 4.68
N ARG A 40 14.22 -1.02 3.64
CA ARG A 40 13.52 0.29 3.63
C ARG A 40 12.34 0.20 2.65
N PRO A 41 11.16 -0.24 3.11
CA PRO A 41 10.02 -0.40 2.22
C PRO A 41 9.54 0.96 1.69
N THR A 42 9.05 0.98 0.46
CA THR A 42 8.47 2.16 -0.17
C THR A 42 6.96 2.20 0.06
N VAL A 43 6.40 3.39 0.26
CA VAL A 43 4.98 3.58 0.61
C VAL A 43 4.28 4.47 -0.42
N ALA A 44 3.15 4.01 -0.96
CA ALA A 44 2.26 4.80 -1.82
C ALA A 44 0.82 4.84 -1.28
N VAL A 45 0.05 5.84 -1.68
CA VAL A 45 -1.36 6.03 -1.28
C VAL A 45 -2.24 6.34 -2.49
N SER A 46 -3.42 5.73 -2.56
CA SER A 46 -4.46 6.05 -3.55
C SER A 46 -5.84 6.02 -2.88
N THR A 47 -6.46 7.19 -2.73
CA THR A 47 -7.66 7.37 -1.89
C THR A 47 -8.83 8.09 -2.57
N GLY A 48 -8.75 8.38 -3.88
CA GLY A 48 -9.72 9.29 -4.51
C GLY A 48 -9.07 10.60 -4.88
N ASP A 49 -8.87 11.45 -3.88
CA ASP A 49 -8.39 12.83 -4.03
C ASP A 49 -6.85 12.90 -4.16
N TYR A 50 -6.17 11.89 -3.63
CA TYR A 50 -4.72 11.70 -3.77
C TYR A 50 -4.51 10.36 -4.45
N ASP A 51 -4.36 10.39 -5.78
CA ASP A 51 -4.00 9.21 -6.56
C ASP A 51 -2.51 9.27 -6.90
N ALA A 52 -1.74 8.42 -6.22
CA ALA A 52 -0.47 8.01 -6.78
C ALA A 52 -0.71 7.42 -8.19
N ARG A 53 0.15 7.77 -9.15
CA ARG A 53 0.11 7.15 -10.48
C ARG A 53 0.24 5.63 -10.33
N GLU A 54 -0.35 4.86 -11.24
CA GLU A 54 -0.25 3.40 -11.21
C GLU A 54 1.21 2.91 -11.11
N ALA A 55 2.14 3.57 -11.80
CA ALA A 55 3.58 3.29 -11.71
C ALA A 55 4.15 3.43 -10.28
N ALA A 56 3.63 4.37 -9.47
CA ALA A 56 4.02 4.53 -8.08
C ALA A 56 3.42 3.42 -7.19
N LEU A 57 2.19 2.97 -7.47
CA LEU A 57 1.60 1.80 -6.80
C LEU A 57 2.38 0.52 -7.14
N GLU A 58 2.78 0.36 -8.40
CA GLU A 58 3.59 -0.75 -8.87
C GLU A 58 5.00 -0.76 -8.27
N ALA A 59 5.60 0.41 -8.05
CA ALA A 59 6.91 0.51 -7.41
C ALA A 59 6.86 0.31 -5.88
N ALA A 60 5.72 0.59 -5.23
CA ALA A 60 5.60 0.59 -3.78
C ALA A 60 5.55 -0.82 -3.16
N ASP A 61 6.17 -1.00 -2.00
CA ASP A 61 6.09 -2.23 -1.21
C ASP A 61 4.83 -2.25 -0.32
N ILE A 62 4.45 -1.09 0.19
CA ILE A 62 3.26 -0.86 1.01
C ILE A 62 2.35 0.12 0.27
N ILE A 63 1.09 -0.27 0.10
CA ILE A 63 0.09 0.53 -0.61
C ILE A 63 -1.08 0.78 0.33
N VAL A 64 -1.40 2.05 0.59
CA VAL A 64 -2.58 2.44 1.38
C VAL A 64 -3.70 2.81 0.42
N LEU A 65 -4.84 2.14 0.52
CA LEU A 65 -6.01 2.34 -0.33
C LEU A 65 -7.27 2.57 0.51
N THR A 66 -8.27 3.25 -0.06
CA THR A 66 -9.64 3.11 0.45
C THR A 66 -10.30 1.88 -0.15
N ASN A 67 -11.38 1.42 0.49
CA ASN A 67 -12.17 0.27 0.02
C ASN A 67 -12.68 0.47 -1.42
N GLU A 68 -13.15 1.68 -1.77
CA GLU A 68 -13.64 2.01 -3.10
C GLU A 68 -12.52 1.99 -4.15
N ARG A 69 -11.31 2.42 -3.76
CA ARG A 69 -10.14 2.38 -4.66
C ARG A 69 -9.65 0.97 -4.89
N MET A 70 -9.67 0.13 -3.87
CA MET A 70 -9.37 -1.29 -4.02
C MET A 70 -10.36 -1.98 -4.96
N ASP A 71 -11.66 -1.74 -4.81
CA ASP A 71 -12.69 -2.28 -5.72
C ASP A 71 -12.42 -1.86 -7.17
N SER A 72 -12.11 -0.59 -7.40
CA SER A 72 -11.75 -0.09 -8.74
C SER A 72 -10.52 -0.81 -9.31
N LEU A 73 -9.44 -0.95 -8.53
CA LEU A 73 -8.22 -1.64 -8.97
C LEU A 73 -8.47 -3.13 -9.26
N MET A 74 -9.31 -3.80 -8.47
CA MET A 74 -9.65 -5.21 -8.68
C MET A 74 -10.41 -5.43 -10.00
N ARG A 75 -11.17 -4.45 -10.47
CA ARG A 75 -11.84 -4.51 -11.79
C ARG A 75 -10.85 -4.38 -12.95
N HIS A 76 -9.83 -3.54 -12.79
CA HIS A 76 -8.82 -3.29 -13.84
C HIS A 76 -7.69 -4.34 -13.84
N ARG A 77 -7.49 -5.05 -12.72
CA ARG A 77 -6.51 -6.14 -12.56
C ARG A 77 -5.10 -5.74 -13.04
N PRO A 78 -4.51 -4.67 -12.47
CA PRO A 78 -3.15 -4.27 -12.85
C PRO A 78 -2.17 -5.41 -12.56
N ALA A 79 -1.12 -5.54 -13.38
CA ALA A 79 -0.19 -6.67 -13.33
C ALA A 79 0.42 -6.89 -11.92
N TRP A 80 0.71 -5.80 -11.21
CA TRP A 80 1.28 -5.84 -9.87
C TRP A 80 0.35 -6.44 -8.80
N MET A 81 -0.95 -6.54 -9.05
CA MET A 81 -1.93 -7.11 -8.12
C MET A 81 -1.63 -8.59 -7.83
N SER A 82 -1.06 -9.31 -8.80
CA SER A 82 -0.58 -10.69 -8.62
C SER A 82 0.55 -10.83 -7.58
N ARG A 83 1.22 -9.73 -7.23
CA ARG A 83 2.33 -9.69 -6.26
C ARG A 83 1.87 -9.34 -4.84
N VAL A 84 0.58 -9.10 -4.63
CA VAL A 84 0.03 -8.80 -3.30
C VAL A 84 0.04 -10.07 -2.47
N GLY A 85 0.82 -10.08 -1.39
CA GLY A 85 0.94 -11.22 -0.48
C GLY A 85 0.31 -11.00 0.89
N LEU A 86 -0.11 -9.76 1.19
CA LEU A 86 -0.75 -9.40 2.45
C LEU A 86 -1.75 -8.27 2.19
N VAL A 87 -2.95 -8.43 2.74
CA VAL A 87 -3.97 -7.37 2.81
C VAL A 87 -4.33 -7.19 4.28
N ILE A 88 -4.29 -5.96 4.75
CA ILE A 88 -4.73 -5.54 6.08
C ILE A 88 -5.98 -4.70 5.85
N SER A 89 -7.10 -5.12 6.44
CA SER A 89 -8.33 -4.34 6.44
C SER A 89 -8.49 -3.66 7.79
N ASP A 90 -8.49 -2.33 7.80
CA ASP A 90 -8.75 -1.54 9.00
C ASP A 90 -10.26 -1.31 9.14
N GLU A 91 -10.97 -2.38 9.51
CA GLU A 91 -12.41 -2.43 9.86
C GLU A 91 -12.75 -3.78 10.50
#